data_AF-A0A443SGB6-F1
#
_entry.id   AF-A0A443SGB6-F1
#
_cell.length_a   1.000
_cell.length_b   1.000
_cell.length_c   1.000
_cell.angle_alpha   90.00
_cell.angle_beta   90.00
_cell.angle_gamma   90.00
#
_symmetry.space_group_name_H-M   'P 1'
#
loop_
_entity.id
_entity.type
_entity.pdbx_description
1 polymer ?
#
loop_
_entity_poly.entity_id
_entity_poly.type
_entity_poly.pdbx_seq_one_letter_code
_entity_poly.pdbx_strand_id
1 'polypeptide(L)'
;MFPPSSGSVTVNGYDVASQTAGARKSMSLCPQHNVLYDELTVAEHLKLFAAIKGVPWSSLNGSVENCVRQLNLVDKQNVPSA
;
A
#
# COMPACT_ATOMS: atom_id res chain seq x y z
N MET A 1 -17.35 8.99 -0.52
CA MET A 1 -17.38 7.54 -0.29
C MET A 1 -18.79 7.07 -0.65
N PHE A 2 -18.92 6.03 -1.47
CA PHE A 2 -20.24 5.56 -1.87
C PHE A 2 -20.85 4.73 -0.73
N PRO A 3 -22.06 5.07 -0.25
CA PRO A 3 -22.72 4.25 0.76
C PRO A 3 -23.10 2.88 0.17
N PRO A 4 -23.22 1.84 1.02
CA PRO A 4 -23.72 0.56 0.56
C PRO A 4 -25.15 0.72 0.00
N SER A 5 -25.45 0.05 -1.11
CA SER A 5 -26.82 0.04 -1.64
C SER A 5 -27.81 -0.62 -0.68
N SER A 6 -27.36 -1.62 0.08
CA SER A 6 -28.07 -2.23 1.23
C SER A 6 -27.09 -3.07 2.06
N GLY A 7 -27.49 -3.46 3.28
CA GLY A 7 -26.71 -4.33 4.16
C GLY A 7 -25.61 -3.62 4.95
N SER A 8 -24.81 -4.42 5.66
CA SER A 8 -23.67 -3.95 6.46
C SER A 8 -22.48 -4.89 6.31
N VAL A 9 -21.28 -4.34 6.48
CA VAL A 9 -20.02 -5.09 6.45
C VAL A 9 -19.18 -4.64 7.63
N THR A 10 -18.61 -5.61 8.34
CA THR A 10 -17.63 -5.35 9.38
C THR A 10 -16.25 -5.83 8.95
N VAL A 11 -15.22 -5.04 9.26
CA VAL A 11 -13.82 -5.39 9.05
C VAL A 11 -13.10 -5.21 10.38
N ASN A 12 -12.54 -6.29 10.92
CA ASN A 12 -11.88 -6.30 12.23
C ASN A 12 -12.74 -5.66 13.34
N GLY A 13 -14.04 -5.95 13.34
CA GLY A 13 -14.99 -5.42 14.33
C GLY A 13 -15.45 -3.98 14.09
N TYR A 14 -14.99 -3.32 13.03
CA TYR A 14 -15.44 -1.98 12.64
C TYR A 14 -16.47 -2.06 11.53
N ASP A 15 -17.64 -1.45 11.72
CA ASP A 15 -18.58 -1.25 10.62
C ASP A 15 -17.98 -0.30 9.58
N VAL A 16 -17.95 -0.72 8.31
CA VAL A 16 -17.25 0.01 7.25
C VAL A 16 -17.88 1.38 6.97
N ALA A 17 -19.21 1.50 7.12
CA ALA A 17 -19.94 2.72 6.80
C ALA A 17 -19.86 3.77 7.92
N SER A 18 -19.96 3.35 9.18
CA SER A 18 -19.97 4.24 10.35
C SER A 18 -18.61 4.38 11.04
N GLN A 19 -17.72 3.40 10.90
CA GLN A 19 -16.40 3.35 11.53
C GLN A 19 -15.27 3.21 10.49
N THR A 20 -15.40 3.93 9.38
CA THR A 20 -14.51 3.83 8.21
C THR A 20 -13.03 3.96 8.53
N ALA A 21 -12.65 4.89 9.41
CA ALA A 21 -11.25 5.11 9.77
C ALA A 21 -10.63 3.88 10.46
N GLY A 22 -11.39 3.21 11.34
CA GLY A 22 -10.97 1.98 12.00
C GLY A 22 -10.81 0.83 11.00
N ALA A 23 -11.84 0.62 10.17
CA ALA A 23 -11.82 -0.40 9.13
C ALA A 23 -10.64 -0.25 8.15
N ARG A 24 -10.31 1.00 7.74
CA ARG A 24 -9.23 1.26 6.78
C ARG A 24 -7.82 1.03 7.32
N LYS A 25 -7.59 1.11 8.64
CA LYS A 25 -6.25 0.90 9.23
C LYS A 25 -5.69 -0.49 8.93
N SER A 26 -6.55 -1.48 8.75
CA SER A 26 -6.18 -2.87 8.46
C SER A 26 -6.36 -3.26 7.00
N MET A 27 -6.59 -2.30 6.10
CA MET A 27 -6.84 -2.58 4.69
C MET A 27 -5.94 -1.75 3.78
N SER A 28 -5.66 -2.30 2.59
CA SER A 28 -5.01 -1.59 1.49
C SER A 28 -5.76 -1.86 0.19
N LEU A 29 -5.68 -0.91 -0.74
CA LEU A 29 -6.31 -1.03 -2.05
C LEU A 29 -5.26 -1.47 -3.08
N CYS A 30 -5.62 -2.45 -3.90
CA CYS A 30 -4.92 -2.77 -5.14
C CYS A 30 -5.86 -2.39 -6.31
N PRO A 31 -5.59 -1.30 -7.04
CA PRO A 31 -6.46 -0.88 -8.16
C PRO A 31 -6.41 -1.86 -9.34
N GLN A 32 -7.39 -1.76 -10.25
CA GLN A 32 -7.43 -2.58 -11.46
C GLN A 32 -6.32 -2.25 -12.48
N HIS A 33 -5.83 -1.00 -12.45
CA HIS A 33 -4.72 -0.53 -13.27
C HIS A 33 -3.51 -0.31 -12.38
N ASN A 34 -2.33 -0.58 -12.92
CA ASN A 34 -1.09 -0.31 -12.22
C ASN A 34 -0.90 1.20 -12.08
N VAL A 35 -0.72 1.67 -10.84
CA VAL A 35 -0.41 3.08 -10.54
C VAL A 35 1.11 3.20 -10.44
N LEU A 36 1.79 3.06 -11.59
CA LEU A 36 3.24 3.13 -11.70
C LEU A 36 3.69 4.55 -12.09
N TYR A 37 4.89 4.94 -11.68
CA TYR A 37 5.49 6.23 -11.98
C TYR A 37 6.76 6.01 -12.80
N ASP A 38 6.83 6.62 -13.98
CA ASP A 38 7.93 6.43 -14.94
C ASP A 38 9.25 6.97 -14.41
N GLU A 39 9.19 7.99 -13.54
CA GLU A 39 10.35 8.67 -12.96
C GLU A 39 10.92 7.95 -11.74
N LEU A 40 10.21 6.97 -11.18
CA LEU A 40 10.63 6.25 -9.98
C LEU A 40 11.17 4.87 -10.32
N THR A 41 12.29 4.51 -9.70
CA THR A 41 12.74 3.12 -9.64
C THR A 41 11.79 2.27 -8.81
N VAL A 42 11.84 0.94 -8.96
CA VAL A 42 11.08 0.00 -8.12
C VAL A 42 11.29 0.27 -6.62
N ALA A 43 12.52 0.51 -6.18
CA ALA A 43 12.81 0.79 -4.76
C ALA A 43 12.24 2.15 -4.31
N GLU A 44 12.32 3.19 -5.14
CA GLU A 44 11.74 4.51 -4.83
C GLU A 44 10.20 4.46 -4.80
N HIS A 45 9.60 3.70 -5.71
CA HIS A 45 8.17 3.45 -5.73
C HIS A 45 7.71 2.80 -4.41
N LEU A 46 8.40 1.75 -3.97
CA LEU A 46 8.11 1.10 -2.69
C LEU A 46 8.35 2.02 -1.49
N LYS A 47 9.39 2.86 -1.51
CA LYS A 47 9.63 3.89 -0.48
C LYS A 47 8.49 4.89 -0.39
N LEU A 48 8.00 5.38 -1.53
CA LEU A 48 6.88 6.32 -1.59
C LEU A 48 5.63 5.71 -0.93
N PHE A 49 5.26 4.49 -1.33
CA PHE A 49 4.08 3.82 -0.76
C PHE A 49 4.26 3.48 0.72
N ALA A 50 5.45 3.07 1.15
CA ALA A 50 5.74 2.81 2.56
C ALA A 50 5.64 4.09 3.42
N ALA A 51 6.14 5.23 2.91
CA ALA A 51 6.01 6.52 3.58
C ALA A 51 4.54 6.97 3.68
N ILE A 52 3.74 6.82 2.61
CA ILE A 52 2.29 7.11 2.62
C ILE A 52 1.55 6.23 3.64
N LYS A 53 2.00 4.98 3.82
CA LYS A 53 1.46 4.04 4.81
C LYS A 53 1.92 4.32 6.24
N GLY A 54 2.80 5.30 6.45
CA GLY A 54 3.27 5.72 7.77
C GLY A 54 4.39 4.84 8.34
N VAL A 55 5.15 4.14 7.50
CA VAL A 55 6.35 3.43 7.96
C VAL A 55 7.36 4.46 8.50
N PRO A 56 7.90 4.29 9.73
CA PRO A 56 8.89 5.19 10.28
C PRO A 56 10.13 5.33 9.39
N TRP A 57 10.65 6.55 9.25
CA TRP A 57 11.86 6.83 8.45
C TRP A 57 13.06 5.96 8.84
N SER A 58 13.20 5.65 10.14
CA SER A 58 14.26 4.78 10.66
C SER A 58 14.18 3.34 10.16
N SER A 59 12.98 2.84 9.85
CA SER A 59 12.76 1.47 9.35
C SER A 59 12.50 1.41 7.84
N LEU A 60 12.28 2.54 7.19
CA LEU A 60 11.81 2.63 5.80
C LEU A 60 12.67 1.83 4.82
N ASN A 61 13.99 2.00 4.87
CA ASN A 61 14.91 1.30 3.97
C ASN A 61 14.88 -0.22 4.19
N GLY A 62 14.85 -0.68 5.44
CA GLY A 62 14.77 -2.10 5.76
C GLY A 62 13.45 -2.73 5.34
N SER A 63 12.32 -2.02 5.51
CA SER A 63 11.01 -2.48 5.04
C SER A 63 10.97 -2.62 3.53
N VAL A 64 11.57 -1.68 2.79
CA VAL A 64 11.63 -1.70 1.33
C VAL A 64 12.53 -2.83 0.84
N GLU A 65 13.71 -3.01 1.44
CA GLU A 65 14.60 -4.13 1.08
C GLU A 65 13.90 -5.48 1.30
N ASN A 66 13.22 -5.65 2.43
CA ASN A 66 12.45 -6.87 2.69
C ASN A 66 11.34 -7.08 1.66
N CYS A 67 10.62 -6.02 1.28
CA CYS A 67 9.57 -6.09 0.28
C CYS A 67 10.13 -6.48 -1.11
N VAL A 68 11.23 -5.87 -1.54
CA VAL A 68 11.91 -6.21 -2.81
C VAL A 68 12.31 -7.68 -2.83
N ARG A 69 12.85 -8.21 -1.72
CA ARG A 69 13.21 -9.63 -1.60
C ARG A 69 11.99 -10.55 -1.66
N GLN A 70 10.93 -10.23 -0.92
CA GLN A 70 9.69 -11.02 -0.90
C GLN A 70 9.01 -11.07 -2.28
N LEU A 71 9.14 -9.99 -3.07
CA LEU A 71 8.58 -9.91 -4.42
C LEU A 71 9.53 -10.47 -5.51
N ASN A 72 10.73 -10.95 -5.14
CA ASN A 72 11.77 -11.38 -6.08
C ASN A 72 12.18 -10.30 -7.09
N LEU A 73 12.27 -9.05 -6.65
CA LEU A 73 12.60 -7.88 -7.48
C LEU A 73 14.02 -7.35 -7.25
N VAL A 74 14.89 -8.10 -6.57
CA VAL A 74 16.24 -7.65 -6.19
C VAL A 74 17.02 -7.13 -7.41
N ASP A 75 16.97 -7.86 -8.52
CA ASP A 75 17.69 -7.50 -9.75
C ASP A 75 17.04 -6.32 -10.50
N LYS A 76 15.84 -5.90 -10.09
CA LYS A 76 15.04 -4.83 -10.70
C LYS A 76 14.86 -3.62 -9.77
N GLN A 77 15.48 -3.62 -8.59
CA GLN A 77 15.23 -2.57 -7.60
C GLN A 77 15.62 -1.16 -8.07
N ASN A 78 16.59 -1.05 -8.98
CA ASN A 78 17.15 0.22 -9.47
C ASN A 78 16.80 0.53 -10.94
N VAL A 79 15.78 -0.13 -11.50
CA VAL A 79 15.25 0.21 -12.84
C VAL A 79 13.89 0.90 -12.70
N PRO A 80 13.41 1.64 -13.72
CA PRO A 80 12.09 2.27 -13.70
C PRO A 80 10.99 1.29 -13.31
N SER A 81 10.00 1.79 -12.57
CA SER A 81 8.92 0.97 -12.01
C SER A 81 7.84 0.61 -13.02
N ALA A 82 7.69 1.38 -14.10
CA ALA A 82 6.76 1.16 -15.20
C ALA A 82 7.25 0.15 -16.24
#